data_AF-A0A813FE22-F1
#
_entry.id   AF-A0A813FE22-F1
#
_cell.length_a   1.000
_cell.length_b   1.000
_cell.length_c   1.000
_cell.angle_alpha   90.00
_cell.angle_beta   90.00
_cell.angle_gamma   90.00
#
_symmetry.space_group_name_H-M   'P 1'
#
loop_
_entity.id
_entity.type
_entity.pdbx_description
1 polymer ?
#
loop_
_entity_poly.entity_id
_entity_poly.type
_entity_poly.pdbx_seq_one_letter_code
_entity_poly.pdbx_strand_id
1 'polypeptide(L)'
;MADATDRENSDLADAIMRSKSDTPLRLHENSVVVLRLTRHAQAAEVAHEILQSPDLEKCRAMVLEAGCELRPEWAGGAWLLLPLTREQFEEAGLETTPVHIIALSRDEDALRRALKAVPKEKRPKLKTVRAWRAKLAVGWAKSIGRRKSGSLGLPAELEAAAIASKLL
;
A
#
# COMPACT_ATOMS: atom_id res chain seq x y z
N MET A 1 6.88 13.97 -50.25
CA MET A 1 7.41 12.73 -49.66
C MET A 1 7.30 12.94 -48.16
N ALA A 2 6.24 12.42 -47.54
CA ALA A 2 6.06 12.55 -46.09
C ALA A 2 7.14 11.69 -45.43
N ASP A 3 7.94 12.35 -44.62
CA ASP A 3 9.23 11.92 -44.11
C ASP A 3 9.03 10.74 -43.15
N ALA A 4 9.90 9.74 -43.17
CA ALA A 4 9.78 8.53 -42.33
C ALA A 4 9.55 8.87 -40.84
N THR A 5 10.09 10.01 -40.41
CA THR A 5 9.95 10.60 -39.08
C THR A 5 8.49 10.88 -38.67
N ASP A 6 7.63 11.32 -39.60
CA ASP A 6 6.22 11.61 -39.29
C ASP A 6 5.43 10.33 -38.99
N ARG A 7 5.82 9.23 -39.64
CA ARG A 7 5.20 7.92 -39.45
C ARG A 7 5.61 7.29 -38.13
N GLU A 8 6.90 7.34 -37.82
CA GLU A 8 7.44 6.89 -36.52
C GLU A 8 6.84 7.67 -35.34
N ASN A 9 6.66 8.99 -35.49
CA ASN A 9 6.01 9.81 -34.47
C ASN A 9 4.53 9.46 -34.28
N SER A 10 3.81 9.16 -35.37
CA SER A 10 2.41 8.73 -35.29
C SER A 10 2.29 7.36 -34.60
N ASP A 11 3.13 6.41 -34.99
CA ASP A 11 3.13 5.06 -34.40
C ASP A 11 3.51 5.11 -32.91
N LEU A 12 4.46 5.97 -32.53
CA LEU A 12 4.82 6.19 -31.13
C LEU A 12 3.67 6.87 -30.36
N ALA A 13 2.99 7.84 -30.95
CA ALA A 13 1.84 8.51 -30.33
C ALA A 13 0.68 7.53 -30.10
N ASP A 14 0.38 6.67 -31.07
CA ASP A 14 -0.62 5.61 -30.97
C ASP A 14 -0.25 4.56 -29.91
N ALA A 15 1.02 4.14 -29.88
CA ALA A 15 1.54 3.22 -28.87
C ALA A 15 1.41 3.81 -27.45
N ILE A 16 1.72 5.10 -27.28
CA ILE A 16 1.54 5.79 -26.00
C ILE A 16 0.06 5.91 -25.64
N MET A 17 -0.83 6.25 -26.58
CA MET A 17 -2.27 6.35 -26.29
C MET A 17 -2.87 5.00 -25.90
N ARG A 18 -2.47 3.90 -26.55
CA ARG A 18 -2.87 2.53 -26.20
C ARG A 18 -2.28 2.08 -24.87
N SER A 19 -1.03 2.43 -24.58
CA SER A 19 -0.39 2.13 -23.29
C SER A 19 -0.98 2.94 -22.12
N LYS A 20 -1.58 4.10 -22.38
CA LYS A 20 -2.29 4.92 -21.37
C LYS A 20 -3.70 4.42 -21.06
N SER A 21 -4.36 3.78 -22.02
CA SER A 21 -5.74 3.29 -21.86
C SER A 21 -5.83 1.93 -21.16
N ASP A 22 -4.72 1.20 -21.05
CA ASP A 22 -4.58 -0.04 -20.27
C ASP A 22 -4.11 0.24 -18.83
N THR A 23 -4.72 1.21 -18.14
CA THR A 23 -4.58 1.33 -16.68
C THR A 23 -5.82 0.70 -16.06
N PRO A 24 -5.79 -0.60 -15.68
CA PRO A 24 -6.96 -1.24 -15.12
C PRO A 24 -7.21 -0.63 -13.75
N LEU A 25 -8.49 -0.46 -13.41
CA LEU A 25 -9.04 -0.08 -12.08
C LEU A 25 -8.50 -0.89 -10.87
N ARG A 26 -7.57 -1.82 -11.08
CA ARG A 26 -6.88 -2.70 -10.12
C ARG A 26 -5.86 -1.98 -9.24
N LEU A 27 -5.32 -0.83 -9.65
CA LEU A 27 -4.31 -0.11 -8.85
C LEU A 27 -4.88 0.39 -7.51
N HIS A 28 -6.18 0.66 -7.43
CA HIS A 28 -6.82 1.12 -6.19
C HIS A 28 -6.88 0.02 -5.11
N GLU A 29 -7.12 -1.23 -5.52
CA GLU A 29 -7.22 -2.39 -4.61
C GLU A 29 -5.89 -2.71 -3.92
N ASN A 30 -4.78 -2.40 -4.59
CA ASN A 30 -3.45 -2.61 -4.08
C ASN A 30 -2.92 -1.39 -3.30
N SER A 31 -3.69 -0.30 -3.16
CA SER A 31 -3.21 0.87 -2.44
C SER A 31 -2.89 0.54 -0.97
N VAL A 32 -1.74 0.97 -0.47
CA VAL A 32 -1.38 0.81 0.95
C VAL A 32 -2.18 1.82 1.77
N VAL A 33 -2.80 1.33 2.85
CA VAL A 33 -3.56 2.13 3.81
C VAL A 33 -2.96 1.99 5.19
N VAL A 34 -2.99 3.09 5.95
CA VAL A 34 -2.68 3.07 7.37
C VAL A 34 -3.96 3.26 8.15
N LEU A 35 -4.21 2.29 9.00
CA LEU A 35 -5.40 2.18 9.82
C LEU A 35 -4.98 2.38 11.27
N ARG A 36 -5.79 3.12 12.01
CA ARG A 36 -5.62 3.34 13.44
C ARG A 36 -6.71 2.61 14.19
N LEU A 37 -6.29 1.71 15.07
CA LEU A 37 -7.14 1.13 16.10
C LEU A 37 -7.47 2.21 17.14
N THR A 38 -8.73 2.27 17.57
CA THR A 38 -9.14 3.17 18.65
C THR A 38 -8.86 2.55 20.02
N ARG A 39 -9.75 2.73 21.00
CA ARG A 39 -9.56 2.23 22.37
C ARG A 39 -9.20 0.74 22.35
N HIS A 40 -8.42 0.30 23.34
CA HIS A 40 -8.02 -1.10 23.51
C HIS A 40 -7.20 -1.69 22.35
N ALA A 41 -6.56 -0.84 21.52
CA ALA A 41 -5.67 -1.28 20.45
C ALA A 41 -4.57 -2.26 20.89
N GLN A 42 -4.13 -2.16 22.15
CA GLN A 42 -3.08 -3.00 22.74
C GLN A 42 -3.64 -4.14 23.61
N ALA A 43 -4.96 -4.36 23.61
CA ALA A 43 -5.54 -5.47 24.35
C ALA A 43 -5.08 -6.82 23.75
N ALA A 44 -4.82 -7.80 24.61
CA ALA A 44 -4.31 -9.10 24.19
C ALA A 44 -5.26 -9.80 23.21
N GLU A 45 -6.57 -9.60 23.36
CA GLU A 45 -7.59 -10.14 22.47
C GLU A 45 -7.48 -9.57 21.06
N VAL A 46 -7.13 -8.28 20.92
CA VAL A 46 -6.93 -7.66 19.61
C VAL A 46 -5.69 -8.23 18.92
N ALA A 47 -4.60 -8.39 19.66
CA ALA A 47 -3.39 -9.02 19.14
C ALA A 47 -3.64 -10.49 18.75
N HIS A 48 -4.40 -11.23 19.58
CA HIS A 48 -4.81 -12.59 19.30
C HIS A 48 -5.60 -12.69 17.99
N GLU A 49 -6.61 -11.86 17.79
CA GLU A 49 -7.41 -11.88 16.56
C GLU A 49 -6.57 -11.51 15.33
N ILE A 50 -5.65 -10.54 15.42
CA ILE A 50 -4.77 -10.22 14.29
C ILE A 50 -3.86 -11.42 13.93
N LEU A 51 -3.35 -12.13 14.93
CA LEU A 51 -2.44 -13.26 14.74
C LEU A 51 -3.12 -14.57 14.37
N GLN A 52 -4.36 -14.81 14.80
CA GLN A 52 -5.01 -16.12 14.70
C GLN A 52 -6.23 -16.12 13.78
N SER A 53 -6.82 -14.96 13.47
CA SER A 53 -8.02 -14.92 12.65
C SER A 53 -7.76 -15.53 11.26
N PRO A 54 -8.62 -16.42 10.77
CA PRO A 54 -8.52 -16.99 9.42
C PRO A 54 -8.72 -15.92 8.33
N ASP A 55 -9.48 -14.85 8.62
CA ASP A 55 -9.67 -13.73 7.69
C ASP A 55 -8.34 -13.07 7.28
N LEU A 56 -7.34 -13.10 8.15
CA LEU A 56 -6.04 -12.47 7.95
C LEU A 56 -4.92 -13.45 7.59
N GLU A 57 -5.24 -14.73 7.44
CA GLU A 57 -4.26 -15.78 7.15
C GLU A 57 -3.46 -15.47 5.88
N LYS A 58 -4.15 -15.08 4.80
CA LYS A 58 -3.49 -14.71 3.53
C LYS A 58 -2.53 -13.54 3.69
N CYS A 59 -2.91 -12.53 4.48
CA CYS A 59 -2.06 -11.37 4.74
C CYS A 59 -0.81 -11.77 5.52
N ARG A 60 -0.98 -12.60 6.56
CA ARG A 60 0.14 -13.09 7.36
C ARG A 60 1.08 -13.97 6.54
N ALA A 61 0.55 -14.91 5.78
CA ALA A 61 1.34 -15.78 4.91
C ALA A 61 2.18 -14.94 3.94
N MET A 62 1.59 -13.94 3.28
CA MET A 62 2.32 -13.07 2.37
C MET A 62 3.50 -12.35 3.03
N VAL A 63 3.33 -11.86 4.27
CA VAL A 63 4.40 -11.20 5.03
C VAL A 63 5.52 -12.20 5.39
N LEU A 64 5.14 -13.37 5.89
CA LEU A 64 6.09 -14.40 6.35
C LEU A 64 6.88 -15.01 5.18
N GLU A 65 6.23 -15.30 4.05
CA GLU A 65 6.87 -15.80 2.82
C GLU A 65 7.89 -14.80 2.25
N ALA A 66 7.68 -13.50 2.48
CA ALA A 66 8.64 -12.46 2.11
C ALA A 66 9.79 -12.31 3.13
N GLY A 67 9.82 -13.09 4.21
CA GLY A 67 10.80 -12.98 5.28
C GLY A 67 10.63 -11.72 6.13
N CYS A 68 9.45 -11.09 6.10
CA CYS A 68 9.14 -9.90 6.87
C CYS A 68 8.49 -10.25 8.21
N GLU A 69 8.61 -9.34 9.17
CA GLU A 69 7.95 -9.46 10.47
C GLU A 69 6.58 -8.78 10.46
N LEU A 70 5.60 -9.37 11.15
CA LEU A 70 4.26 -8.79 11.31
C LEU A 70 4.24 -7.59 12.26
N ARG A 71 5.21 -7.50 13.18
CA ARG A 71 5.28 -6.44 14.19
C ARG A 71 6.73 -6.09 14.53
N PRO A 72 7.48 -5.52 13.58
CA PRO A 72 8.86 -5.18 13.80
C PRO A 72 9.01 -3.98 14.73
N GLU A 73 10.11 -3.96 15.49
CA GLU A 73 10.44 -2.87 16.40
C GLU A 73 10.69 -1.55 15.65
N TRP A 74 11.33 -1.62 14.47
CA TRP A 74 11.63 -0.45 13.64
C TRP A 74 10.37 0.28 13.13
N ALA A 75 9.20 -0.36 13.13
CA ALA A 75 7.92 0.26 12.78
C ALA A 75 7.16 0.78 14.02
N GLY A 76 7.86 1.09 15.12
CA GLY A 76 7.24 1.61 16.34
C GLY A 76 6.20 0.64 16.95
N GLY A 77 6.38 -0.66 16.73
CA GLY A 77 5.49 -1.72 17.21
C GLY A 77 4.12 -1.78 16.52
N ALA A 78 3.97 -1.18 15.35
CA ALA A 78 2.77 -1.28 14.51
C ALA A 78 2.64 -2.65 13.83
N TRP A 79 1.42 -2.99 13.42
CA TRP A 79 1.16 -4.21 12.66
C TRP A 79 1.39 -3.99 11.17
N LEU A 80 2.16 -4.87 10.55
CA LEU A 80 2.40 -4.92 9.12
C LEU A 80 1.70 -6.15 8.55
N LEU A 81 0.68 -5.94 7.73
CA LEU A 81 -0.08 -7.00 7.04
C LEU A 81 0.23 -7.06 5.54
N LEU A 82 1.35 -6.46 5.15
CA LEU A 82 1.96 -6.59 3.83
C LEU A 82 3.48 -6.60 3.94
N PRO A 83 4.20 -7.22 2.99
CA PRO A 83 5.65 -7.20 2.95
C PRO A 83 6.16 -5.76 2.86
N LEU A 84 6.85 -5.32 3.90
CA LEU A 84 7.41 -3.97 3.98
C LEU A 84 8.76 -4.05 4.67
N THR A 85 9.79 -3.50 4.01
CA THR A 85 11.14 -3.43 4.58
C THR A 85 11.34 -2.12 5.33
N ARG A 86 12.35 -2.09 6.20
CA ARG A 86 12.71 -0.89 6.96
C ARG A 86 13.03 0.30 6.05
N GLU A 87 13.76 0.07 4.97
CA GLU A 87 14.17 1.12 4.03
C GLU A 87 12.96 1.73 3.32
N GLN A 88 11.98 0.91 2.94
CA GLN A 88 10.75 1.37 2.32
C GLN A 88 9.91 2.19 3.31
N PHE A 89 9.89 1.78 4.57
CA PHE A 89 9.18 2.49 5.64
C PHE A 89 9.81 3.86 5.91
N GLU A 90 11.14 3.93 6.04
CA GLU A 90 11.90 5.16 6.24
C GLU A 90 11.80 6.09 5.03
N GLU A 91 11.93 5.59 3.80
CA GLU A 91 11.79 6.36 2.56
C GLU A 91 10.40 7.00 2.43
N ALA A 92 9.36 6.29 2.89
CA ALA A 92 8.00 6.81 2.91
C ALA A 92 7.73 7.82 4.05
N GLY A 93 8.71 8.08 4.93
CA GLY A 93 8.60 9.05 6.03
C GLY A 93 7.45 8.70 6.99
N LEU A 94 7.30 7.40 7.26
CA LEU A 94 6.24 6.85 8.10
C LEU A 94 6.66 6.93 9.57
N GLU A 95 5.74 7.35 10.43
CA GLU A 95 5.93 7.44 11.88
C GLU A 95 4.81 6.69 12.61
N THR A 96 4.93 5.36 12.70
CA THR A 96 3.87 4.54 13.29
C THR A 96 4.03 4.38 14.80
N THR A 97 2.96 3.92 15.43
CA THR A 97 2.90 3.58 16.85
C THR A 97 2.13 2.27 17.02
N PRO A 98 2.08 1.65 18.21
CA PRO A 98 1.45 0.34 18.38
C PRO A 98 -0.05 0.26 18.10
N VAL A 99 -0.70 1.41 17.89
CA VAL A 99 -2.13 1.47 17.52
C VAL A 99 -2.36 1.47 16.02
N HIS A 100 -1.28 1.51 15.22
CA HIS A 100 -1.35 1.56 13.77
C HIS A 100 -1.24 0.17 13.16
N ILE A 101 -1.94 -0.01 12.04
CA ILE A 101 -1.88 -1.18 11.17
C ILE A 101 -1.63 -0.68 9.76
N ILE A 102 -0.60 -1.19 9.10
CA ILE A 102 -0.30 -0.97 7.69
C ILE A 102 -0.78 -2.20 6.93
N ALA A 103 -1.73 -2.00 6.01
CA ALA A 103 -2.37 -3.06 5.24
C ALA A 103 -2.64 -2.58 3.80
N LEU A 104 -3.02 -3.50 2.91
CA LEU A 104 -3.56 -3.11 1.60
C LEU A 104 -5.04 -2.73 1.75
N SER A 105 -5.52 -1.82 0.91
CA SER A 105 -6.88 -1.31 0.97
C SER A 105 -7.93 -2.43 0.82
N ARG A 106 -7.64 -3.45 0.01
CA ARG A 106 -8.50 -4.63 -0.17
C ARG A 106 -8.63 -5.51 1.09
N ASP A 107 -7.64 -5.46 1.98
CA ASP A 107 -7.61 -6.30 3.19
C ASP A 107 -8.26 -5.60 4.40
N GLU A 108 -8.74 -4.36 4.23
CA GLU A 108 -9.42 -3.60 5.28
C GLU A 108 -10.68 -4.33 5.78
N ASP A 109 -11.47 -4.92 4.88
CA ASP A 109 -12.68 -5.65 5.27
C ASP A 109 -12.35 -6.94 6.03
N ALA A 110 -11.26 -7.62 5.68
CA ALA A 110 -10.77 -8.78 6.41
C ALA A 110 -10.36 -8.41 7.84
N LEU A 111 -9.66 -7.29 8.01
CA LEU A 111 -9.35 -6.71 9.32
C LEU A 111 -10.61 -6.39 10.12
N ARG A 112 -11.62 -5.78 9.48
CA ARG A 112 -12.89 -5.46 10.15
C ARG A 112 -13.63 -6.73 10.58
N ARG A 113 -13.57 -7.81 9.82
CA ARG A 113 -14.16 -9.12 10.19
C ARG A 113 -13.40 -9.77 11.34
N ALA A 114 -12.07 -9.83 11.28
CA ALA A 114 -11.25 -10.33 12.38
C ALA A 114 -11.55 -9.60 13.71
N LEU A 115 -11.59 -8.26 13.68
CA LEU A 115 -11.88 -7.47 14.89
C LEU A 115 -13.32 -7.65 15.42
N LYS A 116 -14.25 -8.18 14.62
CA LYS A 116 -15.60 -8.51 15.12
C LYS A 116 -15.62 -9.73 16.04
N ALA A 117 -14.59 -10.58 16.04
CA ALA A 117 -14.47 -11.69 16.98
C ALA A 117 -14.08 -11.20 18.40
N VAL A 118 -13.43 -10.03 18.51
CA VAL A 118 -13.09 -9.42 19.80
C VAL A 118 -14.39 -9.11 20.60
N PRO A 119 -14.43 -9.39 21.92
CA PRO A 119 -15.54 -9.01 22.80
C PRO A 119 -15.90 -7.53 22.65
N LYS A 120 -17.19 -7.21 22.68
CA LYS A 120 -17.72 -5.88 22.31
C LYS A 120 -17.13 -4.75 23.15
N GLU A 121 -16.82 -5.01 24.42
CA GLU A 121 -16.22 -4.07 25.36
C GLU A 121 -14.78 -3.72 24.99
N LYS A 122 -14.06 -4.65 24.36
CA LYS A 122 -12.63 -4.52 24.02
C LYS A 122 -12.37 -4.26 22.53
N ARG A 123 -13.26 -4.65 21.62
CA ARG A 123 -13.95 -3.73 20.70
C ARG A 123 -13.21 -2.57 19.99
N PRO A 124 -11.99 -2.64 19.41
CA PRO A 124 -11.43 -1.45 18.76
C PRO A 124 -12.23 -1.09 17.49
N LYS A 125 -12.37 0.21 17.21
CA LYS A 125 -12.82 0.69 15.90
C LYS A 125 -11.60 0.89 15.00
N LEU A 126 -11.77 0.61 13.71
CA LEU A 126 -10.75 0.82 12.69
C LEU A 126 -11.03 2.13 11.94
N LYS A 127 -10.09 3.07 12.01
CA LYS A 127 -10.16 4.37 11.33
C LYS A 127 -9.02 4.53 10.33
N THR A 128 -9.32 4.91 9.10
CA THR A 128 -8.28 5.24 8.11
C THR A 128 -7.63 6.58 8.44
N VAL A 129 -6.29 6.61 8.45
CA VAL A 129 -5.51 7.83 8.70
C VAL A 129 -5.24 8.53 7.37
N ARG A 130 -5.98 9.61 7.08
CA ARG A 130 -5.90 10.32 5.80
C ARG A 130 -4.53 10.93 5.50
N ALA A 131 -3.85 11.47 6.51
CA ALA A 131 -2.53 12.10 6.37
C ALA A 131 -1.45 11.16 5.81
N TRP A 132 -1.68 9.84 5.87
CA TRP A 132 -0.72 8.83 5.47
C TRP A 132 -0.88 8.34 4.05
N ARG A 133 -2.10 8.35 3.50
CA ARG A 133 -2.34 7.96 2.10
C ARG A 133 -1.52 8.82 1.14
N ALA A 134 -1.38 10.12 1.43
CA ALA A 134 -0.56 11.03 0.63
C ALA A 134 0.94 10.69 0.70
N LYS A 135 1.48 10.36 1.89
CA LYS A 135 2.90 10.02 2.07
C LYS A 135 3.26 8.67 1.43
N LEU A 136 2.42 7.66 1.62
CA LEU A 136 2.62 6.31 1.06
C LEU A 136 2.55 6.29 -0.46
N ALA A 137 1.65 7.05 -1.08
CA ALA A 137 1.59 7.14 -2.54
C ALA A 137 2.89 7.69 -3.14
N VAL A 138 3.49 8.69 -2.48
CA VAL A 138 4.75 9.32 -2.92
C VAL A 138 5.95 8.39 -2.65
N GLY A 139 6.02 7.74 -1.49
CA GLY A 139 7.12 6.83 -1.14
C GLY A 139 7.09 5.52 -1.94
N TRP A 140 5.91 4.91 -2.10
CA TRP A 140 5.80 3.65 -2.84
C TRP A 140 6.10 3.84 -4.32
N ALA A 141 5.61 4.91 -4.96
CA ALA A 141 5.91 5.23 -6.36
C ALA A 141 7.42 5.35 -6.63
N LYS A 142 8.20 5.87 -5.66
CA LYS A 142 9.66 5.94 -5.75
C LYS A 142 10.32 4.55 -5.62
N SER A 143 9.79 3.71 -4.74
CA SER A 143 10.29 2.35 -4.52
C SER A 143 10.04 1.40 -5.70
N ILE A 144 8.87 1.49 -6.37
CA ILE A 144 8.64 0.72 -7.62
C ILE A 144 9.55 1.17 -8.77
N GLY A 145 9.96 2.45 -8.79
CA GLY A 145 10.93 2.97 -9.76
C GLY A 145 12.37 2.47 -9.53
N ARG A 146 12.66 1.81 -8.40
CA ARG A 146 14.00 1.32 -8.04
C ARG A 146 14.24 -0.16 -8.35
N ARG A 147 13.28 -0.88 -8.95
CA ARG A 147 13.63 -2.12 -9.65
C ARG A 147 14.38 -1.73 -10.92
N LYS A 148 15.70 -1.93 -10.92
CA LYS A 148 16.58 -1.75 -12.08
C LYS A 148 15.90 -2.29 -13.35
N SER A 149 15.37 -1.40 -14.18
CA SER A 149 15.14 -1.71 -15.57
C SER A 149 16.53 -1.82 -16.21
N GLY A 150 16.91 -3.06 -16.52
CA GLY A 150 17.70 -3.27 -17.72
C GLY A 150 16.86 -2.75 -18.87
N SER A 151 17.26 -1.59 -19.40
CA SER A 151 16.81 -0.96 -20.64
C SER A 151 15.34 -0.48 -20.74
N LEU A 152 15.22 0.69 -21.38
CA LEU A 152 14.02 1.29 -21.99
C LEU A 152 13.06 2.05 -21.05
N GLY A 153 13.48 3.28 -20.75
CA GLY A 153 12.74 4.53 -20.98
C GLY A 153 11.25 4.62 -20.63
N LEU A 154 10.95 5.34 -19.55
CA LEU A 154 10.10 6.56 -19.49
C LEU A 154 9.99 7.04 -18.01
N PRO A 155 9.84 8.36 -17.76
CA PRO A 155 9.87 8.92 -16.41
C PRO A 155 8.53 8.75 -15.68
N ALA A 156 8.54 7.94 -14.61
CA ALA A 156 7.42 7.73 -13.70
C ALA A 156 7.02 8.98 -12.87
N GLU A 157 7.72 10.11 -13.04
CA GLU A 157 7.50 11.34 -12.26
C GLU A 157 6.20 12.08 -12.64
N LEU A 158 5.65 11.89 -13.85
CA LEU A 158 4.45 12.62 -14.29
C LEU A 158 3.13 12.01 -13.81
N GLU A 159 3.09 10.71 -13.51
CA GLU A 159 1.88 10.00 -13.05
C GLU A 159 1.59 10.27 -11.57
N ALA A 160 2.63 10.44 -10.75
CA ALA A 160 2.48 10.73 -9.33
C ALA A 160 1.84 12.12 -9.08
N ALA A 161 2.12 13.10 -9.93
CA ALA A 161 1.52 14.44 -9.87
C ALA A 161 0.03 14.43 -10.23
N ALA A 162 -0.39 13.60 -11.18
CA ALA A 162 -1.80 13.47 -11.59
C ALA A 162 -2.68 12.83 -10.49
N ILE A 163 -2.12 11.91 -9.70
CA ILE A 163 -2.81 11.29 -8.57
C ILE A 163 -2.95 12.26 -7.39
N ALA A 164 -1.93 13.11 -7.13
CA ALA A 164 -1.99 14.12 -6.09
C ALA A 164 -3.02 15.24 -6.39
N SER A 165 -3.20 15.59 -7.67
CA SER A 165 -4.09 16.68 -8.07
C SER A 165 -5.59 16.34 -8.06
N LYS A 166 -5.98 15.06 -7.96
CA LYS A 166 -7.40 14.62 -7.87
C LYS A 166 -7.91 14.47 -6.42
N LEU A 167 -7.10 14.82 -5.42
CA LEU A 167 -7.41 14.71 -3.99
C LEU A 167 -7.54 16.07 -3.26
N LEU A 168 -7.47 17.18 -4.00
CA LEU A 168 -7.93 18.52 -3.60
C LEU A 168 -9.35 18.74 -4.13
#